data_AF-A0A6C0D507-F1
#
_entry.id   AF-A0A6C0D507-F1
#
_cell.length_a   1.000
_cell.length_b   1.000
_cell.length_c   1.000
_cell.angle_alpha   90.00
_cell.angle_beta   90.00
_cell.angle_gamma   90.00
#
_symmetry.space_group_name_H-M   'P 1'
#
loop_
_entity.id
_entity.type
_entity.pdbx_description
1 polymer ?
#
loop_
_entity_poly.entity_id
_entity_poly.type
_entity_poly.pdbx_seq_one_letter_code
_entity_poly.pdbx_strand_id
1 'polypeptide(L)'
;MSILNTYSCNILDVVSNITVLRKYLEYLNKIIKNKSLREILQCARSICSGLPSEEELIKNLLSNKNKTDKGLTGKIIEYGLFGQKPNSDSSPDIIKLGYDIKTCAFKTLKNGGKNAKERQTLTNCGNTTNYETFNNISINEYFSECDYYKKCRSFILIVRNDDKIKFKTLDESLDQTMLCIMCFNIENLSTEICEIINNDYTMIRQTIYEKKVSQKGQKFLHIHPHGAGHGSGNRALGYTANFITLIVALNIAEIHKINIEDILIKKGTSISIKKEFL
;
A
#
# COMPACT_ATOMS: atom_id res chain seq x y z
N MET A 1 21.03 26.33 -4.60
CA MET A 1 20.94 24.84 -4.61
C MET A 1 21.96 24.32 -3.61
N SER A 2 21.70 24.51 -2.32
CA SER A 2 22.65 24.23 -1.24
C SER A 2 21.92 23.55 -0.09
N ILE A 3 22.57 22.52 0.46
CA ILE A 3 22.16 21.65 1.57
C ILE A 3 21.14 20.54 1.19
N LEU A 4 21.55 19.61 0.34
CA LEU A 4 21.16 18.21 0.52
C LEU A 4 22.38 17.48 1.07
N ASN A 5 22.38 17.28 2.39
CA ASN A 5 23.35 16.44 3.07
C ASN A 5 23.47 15.07 2.38
N THR A 6 24.70 14.56 2.41
CA THR A 6 25.27 13.29 1.94
C THR A 6 24.54 12.04 2.44
N TYR A 7 23.24 11.91 2.18
CA TYR A 7 22.54 10.67 2.44
C TYR A 7 22.89 9.68 1.33
N SER A 8 23.58 8.61 1.72
CA SER A 8 23.79 7.44 0.89
C SER A 8 23.52 6.18 1.70
N CYS A 9 23.06 5.13 1.02
CA CYS A 9 22.80 3.82 1.60
C CYS A 9 23.04 2.72 0.56
N ASN A 10 22.95 1.46 0.99
CA ASN A 10 22.92 0.30 0.13
C ASN A 10 21.55 -0.37 0.20
N ILE A 11 21.10 -0.94 -0.92
CA ILE A 11 19.80 -1.61 -0.99
C ILE A 11 19.67 -2.75 0.01
N LEU A 12 20.76 -3.47 0.29
CA LEU A 12 20.77 -4.56 1.28
C LEU A 12 20.47 -4.05 2.69
N ASP A 13 20.93 -2.84 3.03
CA ASP A 13 20.63 -2.21 4.32
C ASP A 13 19.18 -1.71 4.36
N VAL A 14 18.71 -1.10 3.27
CA VAL A 14 17.30 -0.65 3.14
C VAL A 14 16.33 -1.81 3.38
N VAL A 15 16.63 -3.01 2.88
CA VAL A 15 15.75 -4.17 3.00
C VAL A 15 16.01 -5.02 4.24
N SER A 16 16.95 -4.65 5.11
CA SER A 16 17.30 -5.43 6.30
C SER A 16 17.35 -4.64 7.61
N ASN A 17 17.36 -3.31 7.56
CA ASN A 17 17.42 -2.44 8.72
C ASN A 17 16.30 -1.39 8.68
N ILE A 18 15.38 -1.46 9.64
CA ILE A 18 14.20 -0.57 9.71
C ILE A 18 14.58 0.91 9.83
N THR A 19 15.69 1.23 10.50
CA THR A 19 16.16 2.61 10.65
C THR A 19 16.68 3.16 9.32
N VAL A 20 17.40 2.33 8.56
CA VAL A 20 17.87 2.71 7.21
C VAL A 20 16.70 2.83 6.24
N LEU A 21 15.74 1.89 6.28
CA LEU A 21 14.51 1.96 5.50
C LEU A 21 13.78 3.28 5.77
N ARG A 22 13.51 3.62 7.04
CA ARG A 22 12.80 4.85 7.40
C ARG A 22 13.54 6.09 6.89
N LYS A 23 14.85 6.17 7.07
CA LYS A 23 15.66 7.29 6.58
C LYS A 23 15.65 7.41 5.05
N TYR A 24 15.67 6.28 4.34
CA TYR A 24 15.53 6.23 2.89
C TYR A 24 14.17 6.79 2.44
N LEU A 25 13.08 6.32 3.05
CA LEU A 25 11.73 6.80 2.74
C LEU A 25 11.53 8.28 3.08
N GLU A 26 12.07 8.74 4.21
CA GLU A 26 12.08 10.16 4.58
C GLU A 26 12.77 11.02 3.53
N TYR A 27 13.90 10.56 2.99
CA TYR A 27 14.62 11.28 1.94
C TYR A 27 13.82 11.34 0.64
N LEU A 28 13.20 10.24 0.23
CA LEU A 28 12.31 10.22 -0.94
C LEU A 28 11.10 11.14 -0.74
N ASN A 29 10.48 11.13 0.44
CA ASN A 29 9.34 11.99 0.75
C ASN A 29 9.63 13.49 0.64
N LYS A 30 10.86 13.92 0.95
CA LYS A 30 11.25 15.34 0.81
C LYS A 30 11.19 15.84 -0.63
N ILE A 31 11.36 14.95 -1.59
CA ILE A 31 11.36 15.30 -3.01
C ILE A 31 10.08 14.89 -3.73
N ILE A 32 9.28 13.99 -3.17
CA ILE A 32 8.23 13.27 -3.91
C ILE A 32 7.12 14.17 -4.47
N LYS A 33 6.85 15.29 -3.80
CA LYS A 33 5.71 16.15 -4.10
C LYS A 33 5.75 16.63 -5.55
N ASN A 34 4.69 16.31 -6.30
CA ASN A 34 4.54 16.61 -7.73
C ASN A 34 5.64 16.03 -8.63
N LYS A 35 6.34 14.97 -8.19
CA LYS A 35 7.33 14.27 -9.01
C LYS A 35 6.74 13.06 -9.70
N SER A 36 7.24 12.81 -10.90
CA SER A 36 6.99 11.55 -11.62
C SER A 36 7.70 10.39 -10.91
N LEU A 37 7.20 9.17 -11.10
CA LEU A 37 7.88 7.96 -10.65
C LEU A 37 9.31 7.87 -11.23
N ARG A 38 9.51 8.32 -12.47
CA ARG A 38 10.82 8.41 -13.12
C ARG A 38 11.81 9.27 -12.32
N GLU A 39 11.42 10.47 -11.94
CA GLU A 39 12.26 11.38 -11.14
C GLU A 39 12.58 10.78 -9.76
N ILE A 40 11.61 10.10 -9.14
CA ILE A 40 11.80 9.45 -7.84
C ILE A 40 12.77 8.28 -7.95
N LEU A 41 12.66 7.46 -9.00
CA LEU A 41 13.61 6.37 -9.28
C LEU A 41 15.03 6.89 -9.53
N GLN A 42 15.16 8.00 -10.25
CA GLN A 42 16.46 8.64 -10.48
C GLN A 42 17.10 9.12 -9.17
N CYS A 43 16.31 9.77 -8.29
CA CYS A 43 16.79 10.16 -6.97
C CYS A 43 17.15 8.94 -6.10
N ALA A 44 16.30 7.92 -6.09
CA ALA A 44 16.56 6.69 -5.36
C ALA A 44 17.91 6.06 -5.74
N ARG A 45 18.20 5.98 -7.05
CA ARG A 45 19.49 5.46 -7.54
C ARG A 45 20.69 6.33 -7.17
N SER A 46 20.51 7.65 -7.03
CA SER A 46 21.61 8.54 -6.65
C SER A 46 21.98 8.46 -5.17
N ILE A 47 21.04 8.02 -4.32
CA ILE A 47 21.23 7.89 -2.85
C ILE A 47 21.33 6.43 -2.37
N CYS A 48 20.96 5.45 -3.19
CA CYS A 48 20.93 4.05 -2.79
C CYS A 48 21.65 3.18 -3.83
N SER A 49 22.85 2.74 -3.47
CA SER A 49 23.62 1.79 -4.27
C SER A 49 22.94 0.41 -4.33
N GLY A 50 23.11 -0.31 -5.44
CA GLY A 50 22.56 -1.65 -5.64
C GLY A 50 21.11 -1.69 -6.16
N LEU A 51 20.45 -0.55 -6.36
CA LEU A 51 19.18 -0.50 -7.09
C LEU A 51 19.38 -0.79 -8.58
N PRO A 52 18.38 -1.38 -9.26
CA PRO A 52 18.51 -1.71 -10.67
C PRO A 52 18.57 -0.45 -11.54
N SER A 53 19.37 -0.53 -12.60
CA SER A 53 19.40 0.50 -13.64
C SER A 53 18.06 0.59 -14.38
N GLU A 54 17.85 1.65 -15.16
CA GLU A 54 16.65 1.75 -16.00
C GLU A 54 16.60 0.63 -17.05
N GLU A 55 17.75 0.28 -17.63
CA GLU A 55 17.87 -0.83 -18.58
C GLU A 55 17.52 -2.17 -17.94
N GLU A 56 18.00 -2.43 -16.72
CA GLU A 56 17.67 -3.65 -15.98
C GLU A 56 16.19 -3.71 -15.62
N LEU A 57 15.59 -2.59 -15.23
CA LEU A 57 14.16 -2.51 -14.94
C LEU A 57 13.32 -2.84 -16.18
N ILE A 58 13.67 -2.25 -17.33
CA ILE A 58 13.02 -2.54 -18.61
C ILE A 58 13.16 -4.02 -18.95
N LYS A 59 14.39 -4.56 -18.88
CA LYS A 59 14.69 -5.95 -19.22
C LYS A 59 13.92 -6.96 -18.35
N ASN A 60 13.80 -6.70 -17.04
CA ASN A 60 13.15 -7.63 -16.11
C ASN A 60 11.62 -7.53 -16.12
N LEU A 61 11.06 -6.33 -16.31
CA LEU A 61 9.61 -6.11 -16.23
C LEU A 61 8.90 -6.24 -17.58
N LEU A 62 9.63 -6.03 -18.68
CA LEU A 62 9.07 -6.00 -20.03
C LEU A 62 9.89 -6.89 -20.95
N SER A 63 9.60 -8.19 -20.93
CA SER A 63 10.00 -9.07 -22.04
C SER A 63 9.34 -8.66 -23.37
N ASN A 64 8.26 -7.86 -23.31
CA ASN A 64 7.62 -7.21 -24.45
C ASN A 64 7.09 -5.82 -24.07
N LYS A 65 7.71 -4.76 -24.60
CA LYS A 65 7.40 -3.34 -24.26
C LYS A 65 5.95 -2.92 -24.52
N ASN A 66 5.22 -3.63 -25.38
CA ASN A 66 3.86 -3.29 -25.79
C ASN A 66 2.75 -4.00 -24.99
N LYS A 67 3.10 -4.77 -23.94
CA LYS A 67 2.09 -5.45 -23.13
C LYS A 67 1.62 -4.52 -22.02
N THR A 68 0.34 -4.14 -22.06
CA THR A 68 -0.28 -3.40 -20.97
C THR A 68 -0.52 -4.32 -19.78
N ASP A 69 -0.18 -3.86 -18.58
CA ASP A 69 -0.32 -4.63 -17.34
C ASP A 69 -0.91 -3.75 -16.23
N LYS A 70 -2.05 -4.18 -15.67
CA LYS A 70 -2.76 -3.47 -14.59
C LYS A 70 -1.89 -3.32 -13.32
N GLY A 71 -0.88 -4.17 -13.15
CA GLY A 71 0.05 -4.15 -12.03
C GLY A 71 1.41 -3.51 -12.32
N LEU A 72 1.62 -2.93 -13.51
CA LEU A 72 2.97 -2.49 -13.94
C LEU A 72 3.59 -1.47 -13.00
N THR A 73 2.85 -0.44 -12.59
CA THR A 73 3.33 0.58 -11.65
C THR A 73 3.80 -0.03 -10.32
N GLY A 74 3.09 -1.03 -9.81
CA GLY A 74 3.48 -1.75 -8.58
C GLY A 74 4.81 -2.47 -8.75
N LYS A 75 4.96 -3.24 -9.83
CA LYS A 75 6.20 -3.95 -10.16
C LYS A 75 7.40 -3.03 -10.37
N ILE A 76 7.17 -1.87 -11.00
CA ILE A 76 8.21 -0.84 -11.17
C ILE A 76 8.67 -0.31 -9.82
N ILE A 77 7.74 -0.08 -8.88
CA ILE A 77 8.06 0.41 -7.54
C ILE A 77 8.78 -0.67 -6.71
N GLU A 78 8.29 -1.90 -6.70
CA GLU A 78 8.92 -3.03 -5.99
C GLU A 78 10.36 -3.23 -6.42
N TYR A 79 10.59 -3.34 -7.73
CA TYR A 79 11.94 -3.59 -8.24
C TYR A 79 12.80 -2.33 -8.24
N GLY A 80 12.24 -1.21 -8.70
CA GLY A 80 12.97 0.03 -8.92
C GLY A 80 13.32 0.82 -7.67
N LEU A 81 12.51 0.74 -6.60
CA LEU A 81 12.79 1.43 -5.33
C LEU A 81 13.30 0.52 -4.22
N PHE A 82 13.10 -0.80 -4.33
CA PHE A 82 13.42 -1.75 -3.25
C PHE A 82 14.21 -2.98 -3.71
N GLY A 83 14.55 -3.08 -5.00
CA GLY A 83 15.30 -4.21 -5.56
C GLY A 83 14.52 -5.54 -5.52
N GLN A 84 13.22 -5.52 -5.19
CA GLN A 84 12.41 -6.72 -5.06
C GLN A 84 11.88 -7.13 -6.43
N LYS A 85 12.37 -8.26 -6.94
CA LYS A 85 11.88 -8.81 -8.21
C LYS A 85 10.45 -9.30 -8.01
N PRO A 86 9.55 -9.11 -9.00
CA PRO A 86 8.21 -9.69 -8.94
C PRO A 86 8.31 -11.20 -8.73
N ASN A 87 7.76 -11.68 -7.62
CA ASN A 87 7.60 -13.10 -7.33
C ASN A 87 6.14 -13.35 -6.91
N SER A 88 5.70 -14.61 -6.97
CA SER A 88 4.34 -15.00 -6.58
C SER A 88 4.27 -15.53 -5.14
N ASP A 89 5.23 -15.16 -4.28
CA ASP A 89 5.32 -15.68 -2.93
C ASP A 89 4.29 -15.03 -2.00
N SER A 90 3.81 -15.82 -1.04
CA SER A 90 2.98 -15.40 0.06
C SER A 90 3.74 -14.67 1.17
N SER A 91 5.08 -14.59 1.13
CA SER A 91 5.88 -13.74 2.02
C SER A 91 5.69 -12.23 1.75
N PRO A 92 5.97 -11.34 2.71
CA PRO A 92 6.12 -9.91 2.43
C PRO A 92 7.27 -9.64 1.47
N ASP A 93 7.18 -8.57 0.69
CA ASP A 93 8.23 -8.19 -0.28
C ASP A 93 9.61 -7.96 0.38
N ILE A 94 9.64 -7.30 1.54
CA ILE A 94 10.86 -7.07 2.34
C ILE A 94 10.88 -8.09 3.49
N ILE A 95 11.22 -9.33 3.18
CA ILE A 95 11.14 -10.49 4.10
C ILE A 95 11.79 -10.21 5.46
N LYS A 96 13.01 -9.66 5.48
CA LYS A 96 13.76 -9.43 6.73
C LYS A 96 13.10 -8.42 7.67
N LEU A 97 12.35 -7.46 7.13
CA LEU A 97 11.64 -6.45 7.92
C LEU A 97 10.15 -6.80 8.10
N GLY A 98 9.63 -7.75 7.34
CA GLY A 98 8.22 -8.11 7.34
C GLY A 98 7.32 -7.02 6.74
N TYR A 99 7.83 -6.24 5.79
CA TYR A 99 7.08 -5.17 5.11
C TYR A 99 6.68 -5.59 3.71
N ASP A 100 5.40 -5.40 3.39
CA ASP A 100 4.90 -5.49 2.02
C ASP A 100 5.03 -4.14 1.30
N ILE A 101 5.11 -4.13 -0.02
CA ILE A 101 5.14 -2.90 -0.83
C ILE A 101 3.79 -2.78 -1.54
N LYS A 102 3.14 -1.62 -1.38
CA LYS A 102 1.82 -1.36 -1.94
C LYS A 102 1.78 -0.02 -2.63
N THR A 103 0.94 0.07 -3.65
CA THR A 103 0.62 1.33 -4.32
C THR A 103 -0.87 1.62 -4.17
N CYS A 104 -1.23 2.88 -3.99
CA CYS A 104 -2.62 3.29 -3.91
C CYS A 104 -2.89 4.54 -4.74
N ALA A 105 -3.88 4.47 -5.63
CA ALA A 105 -4.34 5.61 -6.40
C ALA A 105 -5.26 6.50 -5.56
N PHE A 106 -5.00 7.80 -5.55
CA PHE A 106 -5.84 8.80 -4.91
C PHE A 106 -6.55 9.63 -5.98
N LYS A 107 -7.88 9.75 -5.83
CA LYS A 107 -8.72 10.56 -6.71
C LYS A 107 -8.97 11.93 -6.11
N THR A 108 -9.09 12.94 -6.96
CA THR A 108 -9.53 14.28 -6.56
C THR A 108 -11.06 14.35 -6.52
N LEU A 109 -11.62 14.87 -5.43
CA LEU A 109 -13.05 15.07 -5.22
C LEU A 109 -13.48 16.48 -5.66
N LYS A 110 -14.79 16.71 -5.77
CA LYS A 110 -15.36 18.02 -6.15
C LYS A 110 -15.01 19.15 -5.18
N ASN A 111 -14.76 18.84 -3.91
CA ASN A 111 -14.34 19.80 -2.89
C ASN A 111 -12.83 20.08 -2.91
N GLY A 112 -12.09 19.57 -3.89
CA GLY A 112 -10.64 19.73 -4.02
C GLY A 112 -9.81 18.79 -3.14
N GLY A 113 -10.42 18.07 -2.20
CA GLY A 113 -9.75 17.05 -1.40
C GLY A 113 -9.39 15.80 -2.21
N LYS A 114 -8.48 14.99 -1.70
CA LYS A 114 -8.08 13.71 -2.29
C LYS A 114 -8.34 12.56 -1.33
N ASN A 115 -8.79 11.42 -1.85
CA ASN A 115 -8.92 10.19 -1.06
C ASN A 115 -8.54 8.96 -1.87
N ALA A 116 -8.30 7.86 -1.18
CA ALA A 116 -8.06 6.58 -1.83
C ALA A 116 -9.22 6.25 -2.77
N LYS A 117 -8.87 5.89 -4.01
CA LYS A 117 -9.85 5.57 -5.06
C LYS A 117 -10.57 4.27 -4.76
N GLU A 118 -9.84 3.30 -4.22
CA GLU A 118 -10.27 1.93 -3.98
C GLU A 118 -9.72 1.40 -2.65
N ARG A 119 -10.23 0.24 -2.25
CA ARG A 119 -9.70 -0.54 -1.12
C ARG A 119 -8.27 -0.98 -1.39
N GLN A 120 -7.46 -1.17 -0.36
CA GLN A 120 -6.16 -1.82 -0.50
C GLN A 120 -6.32 -3.32 -0.25
N THR A 121 -6.16 -4.14 -1.29
CA THR A 121 -6.10 -5.61 -1.10
C THR A 121 -4.76 -5.97 -0.47
N LEU A 122 -4.79 -6.82 0.57
CA LEU A 122 -3.61 -7.22 1.33
C LEU A 122 -3.18 -8.64 0.97
N THR A 123 -4.08 -9.61 1.13
CA THR A 123 -3.81 -11.02 0.83
C THR A 123 -5.09 -11.80 0.56
N ASN A 124 -4.99 -12.84 -0.27
CA ASN A 124 -6.05 -13.83 -0.43
C ASN A 124 -6.25 -14.61 0.87
N CYS A 125 -7.49 -14.96 1.19
CA CYS A 125 -7.83 -15.52 2.51
C CYS A 125 -8.89 -16.63 2.53
N GLY A 126 -9.29 -17.15 1.36
CA GLY A 126 -10.16 -18.33 1.26
C GLY A 126 -11.14 -18.27 0.09
N ASN A 127 -12.05 -19.24 0.01
CA ASN A 127 -13.02 -19.40 -1.05
C ASN A 127 -14.39 -19.89 -0.52
N THR A 128 -15.48 -19.22 -0.89
CA THR A 128 -16.85 -19.58 -0.47
C THR A 128 -17.40 -20.86 -1.10
N THR A 129 -16.71 -21.50 -2.05
CA THR A 129 -17.03 -22.84 -2.55
C THR A 129 -16.36 -23.96 -1.74
N ASN A 130 -15.31 -23.63 -0.96
CA ASN A 130 -14.62 -24.55 -0.07
C ASN A 130 -14.27 -23.82 1.25
N TYR A 131 -15.16 -23.91 2.24
CA TYR A 131 -15.01 -23.17 3.49
C TYR A 131 -13.83 -23.61 4.37
N GLU A 132 -13.29 -24.81 4.18
CA GLU A 132 -12.08 -25.25 4.88
C GLU A 132 -10.87 -24.35 4.55
N THR A 133 -10.89 -23.69 3.39
CA THR A 133 -9.86 -22.70 3.02
C THR A 133 -9.87 -21.46 3.92
N PHE A 134 -10.92 -21.23 4.71
CA PHE A 134 -10.97 -20.18 5.73
C PHE A 134 -10.45 -20.64 7.10
N ASN A 135 -9.98 -21.87 7.27
CA ASN A 135 -9.58 -22.42 8.59
C ASN A 135 -8.62 -21.50 9.33
N ASN A 136 -7.64 -20.90 8.66
CA ASN A 136 -6.71 -19.96 9.28
C ASN A 136 -7.39 -18.71 9.89
N ILE A 137 -8.52 -18.27 9.36
CA ILE A 137 -9.32 -17.20 9.98
C ILE A 137 -10.23 -17.76 11.08
N SER A 138 -10.86 -18.92 10.85
CA SER A 138 -11.81 -19.48 11.80
C SER A 138 -11.15 -19.86 13.13
N ILE A 139 -10.04 -20.59 13.11
CA ILE A 139 -9.42 -21.14 14.33
C ILE A 139 -8.74 -20.07 15.20
N ASN A 140 -8.30 -18.96 14.61
CA ASN A 140 -7.58 -17.91 15.32
C ASN A 140 -8.57 -16.88 15.86
N GLU A 141 -8.56 -16.63 17.16
CA GLU A 141 -9.51 -15.71 17.80
C GLU A 141 -9.10 -14.26 17.52
N TYR A 142 -7.81 -13.97 17.65
CA TYR A 142 -7.27 -12.64 17.47
C TYR A 142 -6.66 -12.47 16.08
N PHE A 143 -6.80 -11.27 15.49
CA PHE A 143 -6.25 -11.02 14.17
C PHE A 143 -4.74 -11.22 14.14
N SER A 144 -4.03 -10.90 15.23
CA SER A 144 -2.59 -11.08 15.38
C SER A 144 -2.11 -12.54 15.31
N GLU A 145 -2.99 -13.50 15.56
CA GLU A 145 -2.68 -14.94 15.53
C GLU A 145 -2.88 -15.55 14.15
N CYS A 146 -3.67 -14.89 13.30
CA CYS A 146 -3.93 -15.30 11.93
C CYS A 146 -2.65 -15.21 11.07
N ASP A 147 -2.32 -16.24 10.28
CA ASP A 147 -1.11 -16.17 9.43
C ASP A 147 -1.13 -15.01 8.43
N TYR A 148 -2.33 -14.54 8.04
CA TYR A 148 -2.50 -13.40 7.15
C TYR A 148 -2.10 -12.06 7.81
N TYR A 149 -2.01 -12.01 9.15
CA TYR A 149 -1.61 -10.81 9.87
C TYR A 149 -0.27 -10.27 9.42
N LYS A 150 0.70 -11.15 9.12
CA LYS A 150 2.05 -10.75 8.70
C LYS A 150 2.04 -9.86 7.45
N LYS A 151 1.14 -10.11 6.50
CA LYS A 151 0.96 -9.27 5.29
C LYS A 151 0.09 -8.05 5.52
N CYS A 152 -0.73 -8.06 6.56
CA CYS A 152 -1.63 -6.95 6.87
C CYS A 152 -1.01 -5.91 7.82
N ARG A 153 -0.09 -6.35 8.69
CA ARG A 153 0.40 -5.55 9.83
C ARG A 153 1.34 -4.44 9.44
N SER A 154 2.14 -4.62 8.38
CA SER A 154 3.19 -3.66 8.02
C SER A 154 3.38 -3.61 6.51
N PHE A 155 3.31 -2.40 5.94
CA PHE A 155 3.57 -2.18 4.53
C PHE A 155 4.08 -0.77 4.26
N ILE A 156 4.80 -0.63 3.16
CA ILE A 156 5.16 0.65 2.57
C ILE A 156 4.08 0.99 1.56
N LEU A 157 3.45 2.16 1.69
CA LEU A 157 2.43 2.63 0.75
C LEU A 157 2.95 3.79 -0.05
N ILE A 158 2.96 3.63 -1.37
CA ILE A 158 3.28 4.70 -2.31
C ILE A 158 1.96 5.22 -2.88
N VAL A 159 1.65 6.47 -2.58
CA VAL A 159 0.42 7.13 -3.00
C VAL A 159 0.66 7.84 -4.32
N ARG A 160 -0.23 7.62 -5.30
CA ARG A 160 -0.15 8.20 -6.64
C ARG A 160 -1.43 8.91 -7.03
N ASN A 161 -1.32 9.92 -7.89
CA ASN A 161 -2.52 10.51 -8.49
C ASN A 161 -3.23 9.48 -9.39
N ASP A 162 -4.55 9.44 -9.31
CA ASP A 162 -5.38 8.70 -10.25
C ASP A 162 -5.45 9.42 -11.60
N ASP A 163 -4.84 8.84 -12.62
CA ASP A 163 -4.89 9.30 -14.02
C ASP A 163 -6.02 8.63 -14.83
N LYS A 164 -6.78 7.72 -14.20
CA LYS A 164 -7.88 6.93 -14.81
C LYS A 164 -7.44 5.99 -15.93
N ILE A 165 -6.13 5.85 -16.21
CA ILE A 165 -5.60 4.93 -17.22
C ILE A 165 -5.51 3.54 -16.60
N LYS A 166 -6.29 2.58 -17.12
CA LYS A 166 -6.35 1.21 -16.59
C LYS A 166 -5.20 0.32 -17.03
N PHE A 167 -4.69 0.56 -18.23
CA PHE A 167 -3.75 -0.29 -18.94
C PHE A 167 -2.62 0.60 -19.41
N LYS A 168 -1.57 0.68 -18.59
CA LYS A 168 -0.47 1.59 -18.83
C LYS A 168 0.63 0.91 -19.63
N THR A 169 1.20 1.69 -20.55
CA THR A 169 2.55 1.48 -21.07
C THR A 169 3.59 1.72 -19.98
N LEU A 170 4.85 1.41 -20.27
CA LEU A 170 5.97 1.73 -19.39
C LEU A 170 6.05 3.22 -19.12
N ASP A 171 6.05 4.04 -20.18
CA ASP A 171 6.26 5.49 -20.05
C ASP A 171 5.12 6.15 -19.27
N GLU A 172 3.87 5.77 -19.51
CA GLU A 172 2.73 6.24 -18.71
C GLU A 172 2.79 5.79 -17.23
N SER A 173 3.47 4.69 -16.94
CA SER A 173 3.72 4.25 -15.57
C SER A 173 4.83 5.06 -14.90
N LEU A 174 5.90 5.35 -15.65
CA LEU A 174 7.04 6.13 -15.18
C LEU A 174 6.71 7.62 -15.01
N ASP A 175 5.83 8.17 -15.85
CA ASP A 175 5.44 9.58 -15.82
C ASP A 175 4.31 9.86 -14.80
N GLN A 176 3.82 8.82 -14.12
CA GLN A 176 2.78 8.97 -13.11
C GLN A 176 3.26 9.81 -11.93
N THR A 177 2.49 10.83 -11.56
CA THR A 177 2.77 11.67 -10.39
C THR A 177 2.53 10.92 -9.09
N MET A 178 3.55 10.86 -8.24
CA MET A 178 3.44 10.39 -6.86
C MET A 178 3.11 11.55 -5.92
N LEU A 179 2.46 11.25 -4.81
CA LEU A 179 1.98 12.21 -3.82
C LEU A 179 2.74 12.10 -2.50
N CYS A 180 2.83 10.89 -1.96
CA CYS A 180 3.62 10.62 -0.77
C CYS A 180 4.01 9.14 -0.69
N ILE A 181 5.01 8.83 0.14
CA ILE A 181 5.34 7.49 0.57
C ILE A 181 5.12 7.43 2.08
N MET A 182 4.58 6.32 2.59
CA MET A 182 4.44 6.13 4.03
C MET A 182 4.87 4.73 4.44
N CYS A 183 5.33 4.61 5.67
CA CYS A 183 5.63 3.35 6.32
C CYS A 183 4.52 3.08 7.34
N PHE A 184 3.67 2.10 7.06
CA PHE A 184 2.58 1.69 7.94
C PHE A 184 3.00 0.54 8.85
N ASN A 185 2.63 0.63 10.13
CA ASN A 185 2.59 -0.51 11.04
C ASN A 185 1.35 -0.38 11.93
N ILE A 186 0.53 -1.43 12.02
CA ILE A 186 -0.65 -1.49 12.92
C ILE A 186 -0.24 -1.17 14.37
N GLU A 187 0.92 -1.64 14.81
CA GLU A 187 1.40 -1.46 16.19
C GLU A 187 1.64 0.01 16.56
N ASN A 188 1.73 0.90 15.57
CA ASN A 188 1.88 2.34 15.79
C ASN A 188 0.54 3.09 15.86
N LEU A 189 -0.60 2.40 15.67
CA LEU A 189 -1.92 3.02 15.70
C LEU A 189 -2.43 3.18 17.14
N SER A 190 -3.38 4.11 17.33
CA SER A 190 -4.05 4.27 18.62
C SER A 190 -4.88 3.03 18.96
N THR A 191 -5.07 2.80 20.26
CA THR A 191 -5.91 1.70 20.78
C THR A 191 -7.31 1.71 20.17
N GLU A 192 -7.93 2.88 20.01
CA GLU A 192 -9.25 3.02 19.40
C GLU A 192 -9.29 2.50 17.95
N ILE A 193 -8.25 2.76 17.15
CA ILE A 193 -8.17 2.27 15.77
C ILE A 193 -7.96 0.75 15.76
N CYS A 194 -7.09 0.25 16.65
CA CYS A 194 -6.83 -1.18 16.78
C CYS A 194 -8.09 -1.96 17.22
N GLU A 195 -8.88 -1.41 18.15
CA GLU A 195 -10.17 -1.97 18.56
C GLU A 195 -11.15 -2.11 17.39
N ILE A 196 -11.22 -1.10 16.52
CA ILE A 196 -12.06 -1.19 15.29
C ILE A 196 -11.58 -2.32 14.38
N ILE A 197 -10.26 -2.45 14.15
CA ILE A 197 -9.70 -3.52 13.31
C ILE A 197 -10.01 -4.90 13.90
N ASN A 198 -9.89 -5.05 15.22
CA ASN A 198 -10.19 -6.30 15.91
C ASN A 198 -11.69 -6.63 15.84
N ASN A 199 -12.56 -5.64 16.02
CA ASN A 199 -14.01 -5.82 15.86
C ASN A 199 -14.37 -6.23 14.43
N ASP A 200 -13.75 -5.61 13.43
CA ASP A 200 -13.92 -6.00 12.03
C ASP A 200 -13.48 -7.45 11.78
N TYR A 201 -12.35 -7.88 12.35
CA TYR A 201 -11.88 -9.25 12.24
C TYR A 201 -12.87 -10.24 12.87
N THR A 202 -13.41 -9.93 14.05
CA THR A 202 -14.48 -10.72 14.70
C THR A 202 -15.71 -10.82 13.81
N MET A 203 -16.13 -9.73 13.17
CA MET A 203 -17.24 -9.75 12.21
C MET A 203 -16.94 -10.62 10.99
N ILE A 204 -15.72 -10.54 10.45
CA ILE A 204 -15.29 -11.39 9.32
C ILE A 204 -15.42 -12.87 9.71
N ARG A 205 -14.88 -13.26 10.86
CA ARG A 205 -15.00 -14.63 11.40
C ARG A 205 -16.45 -15.06 11.51
N GLN A 206 -17.31 -14.21 12.08
CA GLN A 206 -18.74 -14.50 12.20
C GLN A 206 -19.40 -14.77 10.83
N THR A 207 -19.12 -13.93 9.82
CA THR A 207 -19.70 -14.15 8.48
C THR A 207 -19.21 -15.44 7.81
N ILE A 208 -17.99 -15.91 8.13
CA ILE A 208 -17.45 -17.18 7.66
C ILE A 208 -18.17 -18.34 8.37
N TYR A 209 -18.32 -18.29 9.68
CA TYR A 209 -19.05 -19.31 10.45
C TYR A 209 -20.49 -19.48 9.98
N GLU A 210 -21.18 -18.38 9.71
CA GLU A 210 -22.56 -18.38 9.20
C GLU A 210 -22.67 -18.79 7.73
N LYS A 211 -21.54 -19.02 7.05
CA LYS A 211 -21.45 -19.26 5.61
C LYS A 211 -22.09 -18.15 4.75
N LYS A 212 -22.00 -16.91 5.23
CA LYS A 212 -22.56 -15.69 4.61
C LYS A 212 -21.50 -14.60 4.43
N VAL A 213 -20.32 -14.99 3.93
CA VAL A 213 -19.16 -14.10 3.79
C VAL A 213 -19.51 -12.82 3.04
N SER A 214 -19.44 -11.69 3.76
CA SER A 214 -19.89 -10.39 3.28
C SER A 214 -19.01 -9.27 3.84
N GLN A 215 -19.01 -8.13 3.15
CA GLN A 215 -18.30 -6.91 3.54
C GLN A 215 -19.10 -6.06 4.55
N LYS A 216 -20.37 -6.41 4.81
CA LYS A 216 -21.34 -5.54 5.47
C LYS A 216 -20.94 -5.28 6.93
N GLY A 217 -20.90 -3.99 7.30
CA GLY A 217 -20.64 -3.54 8.67
C GLY A 217 -19.16 -3.43 9.06
N GLN A 218 -18.25 -3.97 8.24
CA GLN A 218 -16.79 -3.85 8.42
C GLN A 218 -16.31 -2.43 8.05
N LYS A 219 -15.50 -1.79 8.91
CA LYS A 219 -15.16 -0.36 8.85
C LYS A 219 -13.74 -0.09 8.30
N PHE A 220 -12.73 -0.74 8.84
CA PHE A 220 -11.32 -0.58 8.48
C PHE A 220 -10.77 -1.82 7.79
N LEU A 221 -10.83 -2.98 8.43
CA LEU A 221 -10.45 -4.26 7.83
C LEU A 221 -11.71 -4.91 7.24
N HIS A 222 -11.62 -5.47 6.04
CA HIS A 222 -12.76 -6.19 5.46
C HIS A 222 -12.36 -7.45 4.70
N ILE A 223 -13.36 -8.31 4.47
CA ILE A 223 -13.28 -9.45 3.56
C ILE A 223 -14.07 -9.14 2.29
N HIS A 224 -13.48 -9.38 1.12
CA HIS A 224 -14.11 -9.06 -0.16
C HIS A 224 -13.85 -10.07 -1.29
N PRO A 225 -14.72 -10.13 -2.31
CA PRO A 225 -14.46 -10.92 -3.51
C PRO A 225 -13.17 -10.52 -4.22
N HIS A 226 -12.35 -11.51 -4.59
CA HIS A 226 -11.11 -11.30 -5.33
C HIS A 226 -10.95 -12.32 -6.47
N GLY A 227 -10.25 -11.96 -7.55
CA GLY A 227 -10.07 -12.81 -8.74
C GLY A 227 -11.03 -12.50 -9.90
N ALA A 228 -10.80 -13.15 -11.04
CA ALA A 228 -11.56 -12.93 -12.26
C ALA A 228 -12.83 -13.80 -12.32
N GLY A 229 -13.92 -13.23 -12.83
CA GLY A 229 -15.20 -13.91 -13.03
C GLY A 229 -16.23 -13.67 -11.92
N HIS A 230 -17.48 -13.42 -12.30
CA HIS A 230 -18.60 -13.45 -11.35
C HIS A 230 -18.70 -14.85 -10.75
N GLY A 231 -18.64 -14.96 -9.41
CA GLY A 231 -18.83 -16.24 -8.72
C GLY A 231 -17.58 -17.08 -8.47
N SER A 232 -16.36 -16.55 -8.63
CA SER A 232 -15.11 -17.29 -8.33
C SER A 232 -15.02 -17.83 -6.89
N GLY A 233 -15.84 -17.30 -5.97
CA GLY A 233 -15.87 -17.66 -4.56
C GLY A 233 -14.66 -17.17 -3.75
N ASN A 234 -13.54 -16.91 -4.41
CA ASN A 234 -12.33 -16.38 -3.82
C ASN A 234 -12.57 -15.09 -3.04
N ARG A 235 -11.88 -14.97 -1.91
CA ARG A 235 -11.92 -13.84 -1.00
C ARG A 235 -10.51 -13.38 -0.64
N ALA A 236 -10.41 -12.10 -0.35
CA ALA A 236 -9.20 -11.47 0.16
C ALA A 236 -9.53 -10.60 1.37
N LEU A 237 -8.54 -10.43 2.23
CA LEU A 237 -8.53 -9.37 3.24
C LEU A 237 -8.05 -8.07 2.60
N GLY A 238 -8.62 -6.96 3.05
CA GLY A 238 -8.23 -5.64 2.60
C GLY A 238 -8.56 -4.55 3.59
N TYR A 239 -7.90 -3.41 3.41
CA TYR A 239 -8.25 -2.19 4.09
C TYR A 239 -9.21 -1.34 3.26
N THR A 240 -10.21 -0.76 3.90
CA THR A 240 -11.17 0.11 3.22
C THR A 240 -10.48 1.37 2.68
N ALA A 241 -11.02 1.95 1.61
CA ALA A 241 -10.51 3.20 1.05
C ALA A 241 -10.50 4.35 2.08
N ASN A 242 -11.52 4.38 2.96
CA ASN A 242 -11.57 5.33 4.06
C ASN A 242 -10.42 5.11 5.05
N PHE A 243 -10.14 3.87 5.44
CA PHE A 243 -9.01 3.59 6.33
C PHE A 243 -7.67 3.94 5.70
N ILE A 244 -7.46 3.62 4.41
CA ILE A 244 -6.25 4.04 3.69
C ILE A 244 -6.10 5.57 3.67
N THR A 245 -7.20 6.29 3.46
CA THR A 245 -7.19 7.76 3.51
C THR A 245 -6.83 8.27 4.92
N LEU A 246 -7.33 7.61 5.97
CA LEU A 246 -7.04 7.96 7.36
C LEU A 246 -5.56 7.76 7.70
N ILE A 247 -4.97 6.60 7.37
CA ILE A 247 -3.57 6.31 7.71
C ILE A 247 -2.59 7.20 6.94
N VAL A 248 -2.93 7.59 5.70
CA VAL A 248 -2.14 8.59 4.95
C VAL A 248 -2.23 9.96 5.63
N ALA A 249 -3.41 10.36 6.09
CA ALA A 249 -3.57 11.62 6.82
C ALA A 249 -2.80 11.62 8.15
N LEU A 250 -2.83 10.52 8.91
CA LEU A 250 -2.04 10.35 10.14
C LEU A 250 -0.54 10.48 9.87
N ASN A 251 -0.04 9.82 8.82
CA ASN A 251 1.38 9.92 8.47
C ASN A 251 1.80 11.34 8.07
N ILE A 252 0.97 12.04 7.31
CA ILE A 252 1.19 13.46 6.96
C ILE A 252 1.19 14.32 8.23
N ALA A 253 0.23 14.11 9.14
CA ALA A 253 0.14 14.84 10.41
C ALA A 253 1.42 14.70 11.22
N GLU A 254 1.97 13.49 11.30
CA GLU A 254 3.23 13.18 11.98
C GLU A 254 4.42 13.90 11.31
N ILE A 255 4.57 13.77 9.98
CA ILE A 255 5.66 14.39 9.22
C ILE A 255 5.66 15.92 9.38
N HIS A 256 4.48 16.53 9.28
CA HIS A 256 4.33 17.98 9.32
C HIS A 256 4.15 18.54 10.74
N LYS A 257 4.02 17.69 11.76
CA LYS A 257 3.74 18.06 13.16
C LYS A 257 2.51 18.98 13.28
N ILE A 258 1.43 18.61 12.61
CA ILE A 258 0.15 19.33 12.60
C ILE A 258 -0.99 18.43 13.05
N ASN A 259 -2.11 19.00 13.48
CA ASN A 259 -3.27 18.20 13.87
C ASN A 259 -3.91 17.56 12.65
N ILE A 260 -4.39 16.33 12.79
CA ILE A 260 -5.06 15.62 11.71
C ILE A 260 -6.34 16.33 11.22
N GLU A 261 -7.03 17.05 12.11
CA GLU A 261 -8.22 17.83 11.77
C GLU A 261 -7.89 19.01 10.84
N ASP A 262 -6.65 19.50 10.85
CA ASP A 262 -6.19 20.54 9.93
C ASP A 262 -5.93 19.99 8.52
N ILE A 263 -5.73 18.67 8.40
CA ILE A 263 -5.45 17.97 7.13
C ILE A 263 -6.73 17.40 6.50
N LEU A 264 -7.66 16.93 7.32
CA LEU A 264 -8.85 16.23 6.86
C LEU A 264 -9.98 17.17 6.43
N ILE A 265 -10.72 16.73 5.43
CA ILE A 265 -12.04 17.24 5.06
C ILE A 265 -13.04 16.12 5.30
N LYS A 266 -13.96 16.33 6.24
CA LYS A 266 -15.01 15.38 6.61
C LYS A 266 -16.35 15.80 6.00
N LYS A 267 -17.06 14.86 5.37
CA LYS A 267 -18.44 15.05 4.87
C LYS A 267 -19.26 13.80 5.14
N GLY A 268 -20.03 13.81 6.23
CA GLY A 268 -20.69 12.60 6.74
C GLY A 268 -19.64 11.54 7.08
N THR A 269 -19.81 10.32 6.55
CA THR A 269 -18.86 9.20 6.74
C THR A 269 -17.67 9.24 5.78
N SER A 270 -17.65 10.17 4.82
CA SER A 270 -16.55 10.30 3.86
C SER A 270 -15.46 11.21 4.41
N ILE A 271 -14.21 10.77 4.24
CA ILE A 271 -13.03 11.57 4.53
C ILE A 271 -12.19 11.79 3.27
N SER A 272 -11.45 12.89 3.25
CA SER A 272 -10.46 13.23 2.23
C SER A 272 -9.37 14.13 2.83
N ILE A 273 -8.22 14.22 2.19
CA ILE A 273 -7.06 15.01 2.59
C ILE A 273 -7.04 16.28 1.75
N LYS A 274 -6.78 17.45 2.36
CA LYS A 274 -6.59 18.70 1.61
C LYS A 274 -5.35 18.58 0.72
N LYS A 275 -5.49 18.96 -0.55
CA LYS A 275 -4.49 18.68 -1.60
C LYS A 275 -3.12 19.31 -1.36
N GLU A 276 -3.04 20.38 -0.56
CA GLU A 276 -1.81 21.09 -0.24
C GLU A 276 -0.85 20.30 0.65
N PHE A 277 -1.36 19.30 1.38
CA PHE A 277 -0.56 18.39 2.21
C PHE A 277 -0.10 17.12 1.47
N LEU A 278 -0.60 16.89 0.26
CA LEU A 278 -0.15 15.85 -0.67
C LEU A 278 0.75 16.47 -1.75
#